data_AF-A0A516Q319-F1
#
_entry.id   AF-A0A516Q319-F1
#
_cell.length_a   1.000
_cell.length_b   1.000
_cell.length_c   1.000
_cell.angle_alpha   90.00
_cell.angle_beta   90.00
_cell.angle_gamma   90.00
#
_symmetry.space_group_name_H-M   'P 1'
#
loop_
_entity.id
_entity.type
_entity.pdbx_description
1 polymer ?
#
loop_
_entity_poly.entity_id
_entity_poly.type
_entity_poly.pdbx_seq_one_letter_code
_entity_poly.pdbx_strand_id
1 'polypeptide(L)'
;MARAPREESNRLNTPGGGRQPVLPRIKISGDAFGNFAEAFARFMGTARFLAYMTAFVVLWVIINLVGLFGLRWDPYPFILLNLFFSTQASYAAPLILLAQNRQEARDRVQLEQDRRQAAQSRADMDFLAREIASLRMSVGDLATRDYLRTELRTELRSILAELDEDTDEEPRRHDDGQGRRSRSSRESSR
;
A
#
# COMPACT_ATOMS: atom_id res chain seq x y z
N MET A 1 -33.39 51.54 -12.48
CA MET A 1 -34.31 50.47 -12.93
C MET A 1 -33.65 49.74 -14.09
N ALA A 2 -33.40 48.45 -13.89
CA ALA A 2 -32.76 47.57 -14.85
C ALA A 2 -33.79 47.05 -15.88
N ARG A 3 -33.36 46.94 -17.15
CA ARG A 3 -33.90 45.96 -18.11
C ARG A 3 -32.87 45.73 -19.21
N ALA A 4 -32.21 44.57 -19.15
CA ALA A 4 -31.76 43.87 -20.34
C ALA A 4 -32.96 43.04 -20.86
N PRO A 5 -33.04 42.79 -22.17
CA PRO A 5 -32.66 41.47 -22.67
C PRO A 5 -31.77 41.57 -23.93
N ARG A 6 -30.63 40.87 -23.97
CA ARG A 6 -30.44 39.57 -24.66
C ARG A 6 -30.71 39.66 -26.16
N GLU A 7 -29.66 39.64 -26.97
CA GLU A 7 -29.45 38.61 -28.00
C GLU A 7 -28.07 38.72 -28.67
N GLU A 8 -27.53 37.54 -29.02
CA GLU A 8 -26.51 37.28 -30.05
C GLU A 8 -25.10 37.85 -29.77
N SER A 9 -24.02 37.07 -29.69
CA SER A 9 -23.62 35.98 -30.56
C SER A 9 -22.46 35.23 -29.91
N ASN A 10 -22.69 34.01 -29.43
CA ASN A 10 -21.59 33.05 -29.27
C ASN A 10 -22.11 31.65 -29.61
N ARG A 11 -22.53 31.52 -30.87
CA ARG A 11 -22.82 30.21 -31.48
C ARG A 11 -21.48 29.49 -31.68
N LEU A 12 -21.09 28.82 -30.60
CA LEU A 12 -20.52 27.49 -30.56
C LEU A 12 -20.02 26.98 -31.92
N ASN A 13 -18.76 27.27 -32.20
CA ASN A 13 -17.97 26.58 -33.21
C ASN A 13 -17.92 25.08 -32.86
N THR A 14 -18.79 24.28 -33.47
CA THR A 14 -18.64 22.83 -33.48
C THR A 14 -18.23 22.43 -34.89
N PRO A 15 -16.94 22.12 -35.13
CA PRO A 15 -16.51 21.77 -36.47
C PRO A 15 -16.96 20.35 -36.82
N GLY A 16 -17.47 20.20 -38.04
CA GLY A 16 -17.35 18.96 -38.81
C GLY A 16 -18.43 17.91 -38.54
N GLY A 17 -19.39 17.83 -39.46
CA GLY A 17 -20.31 16.71 -39.59
C GLY A 17 -19.55 15.39 -39.72
N GLY A 18 -19.54 14.63 -38.63
CA GLY A 18 -19.09 13.25 -38.62
C GLY A 18 -20.07 12.42 -39.45
N ARG A 19 -19.65 12.01 -40.64
CA ARG A 19 -20.28 10.92 -41.40
C ARG A 19 -20.47 9.75 -40.44
N GLN A 20 -21.71 9.44 -40.07
CA GLN A 20 -22.02 8.26 -39.28
C GLN A 20 -21.62 7.03 -40.10
N PRO A 21 -20.76 6.13 -39.58
CA PRO A 21 -20.40 4.92 -40.30
C PRO A 21 -21.65 4.04 -40.48
N VAL A 22 -22.00 3.73 -41.73
CA VAL A 22 -23.19 2.95 -42.14
C VAL A 22 -23.04 1.44 -41.88
N LEU A 23 -21.92 1.01 -41.29
CA LEU A 23 -21.65 -0.40 -41.06
C LEU A 23 -22.16 -0.83 -39.68
N PRO A 24 -22.90 -1.95 -39.59
CA PRO A 24 -23.29 -2.52 -38.31
C PRO A 24 -22.03 -2.93 -37.55
N ARG A 25 -21.76 -2.24 -36.45
CA ARG A 25 -20.63 -2.50 -35.58
C ARG A 25 -20.93 -3.80 -34.83
N ILE A 26 -20.43 -4.92 -35.36
CA ILE A 26 -20.56 -6.24 -34.73
C ILE A 26 -19.87 -6.15 -33.36
N LYS A 27 -20.67 -5.98 -32.30
CA LYS A 27 -20.20 -6.07 -30.93
C LYS A 27 -20.03 -7.56 -30.64
N ILE A 28 -18.87 -8.10 -31.00
CA ILE A 28 -18.45 -9.41 -30.49
C ILE A 28 -18.46 -9.26 -28.96
N SER A 29 -19.39 -9.94 -28.29
CA SER A 29 -19.57 -9.85 -26.85
C SER A 29 -18.31 -10.34 -26.16
N GLY A 30 -17.55 -9.40 -25.58
CA GLY A 30 -16.30 -9.68 -24.89
C GLY A 30 -16.44 -10.78 -23.84
N ASP A 31 -17.60 -10.87 -23.17
CA ASP A 31 -17.79 -11.82 -22.06
C ASP A 31 -17.73 -13.29 -22.50
N ALA A 32 -18.38 -13.65 -23.61
CA ALA A 32 -18.37 -15.03 -24.12
C ALA A 32 -16.96 -15.48 -24.56
N PHE A 33 -16.22 -14.59 -25.23
CA PHE A 33 -14.85 -14.88 -25.65
C PHE A 33 -13.88 -14.94 -24.46
N GLY A 34 -14.16 -14.22 -23.37
CA GLY A 34 -13.33 -14.23 -22.16
C GLY A 34 -13.40 -15.54 -21.41
N ASN A 35 -14.62 -16.04 -21.21
CA ASN A 35 -14.85 -17.32 -20.58
C ASN A 35 -14.24 -18.46 -21.43
N PHE A 36 -14.34 -18.35 -22.76
CA PHE A 36 -13.68 -19.29 -23.67
C PHE A 36 -12.15 -19.23 -23.58
N ALA A 37 -11.56 -18.04 -23.64
CA ALA A 37 -10.11 -17.88 -23.52
C ALA A 37 -9.56 -18.37 -22.17
N GLU A 38 -10.29 -18.13 -21.09
CA GLU A 38 -9.91 -18.60 -19.74
C GLU A 38 -10.05 -20.12 -19.59
N ALA A 39 -11.05 -20.75 -20.23
CA ALA A 39 -11.12 -22.20 -20.33
C ALA A 39 -9.99 -22.76 -21.19
N PHE A 40 -9.69 -22.12 -22.33
CA PHE A 40 -8.64 -22.54 -23.25
C PHE A 40 -7.24 -22.42 -22.64
N ALA A 41 -6.97 -21.35 -21.87
CA ALA A 41 -5.74 -21.17 -21.13
C ALA A 41 -5.54 -22.25 -20.07
N ARG A 42 -6.58 -22.57 -19.29
CA ARG A 42 -6.54 -23.67 -18.31
C ARG A 42 -6.33 -25.03 -18.99
N PHE A 43 -6.93 -25.23 -20.16
CA PHE A 43 -6.80 -26.46 -20.93
C PHE A 43 -5.38 -26.65 -21.49
N MET A 44 -4.79 -25.62 -22.13
CA MET A 44 -3.43 -25.68 -22.65
C MET A 44 -2.34 -25.76 -21.56
N GLY A 45 -2.59 -25.20 -20.36
CA GLY A 45 -1.64 -25.26 -19.25
C GLY A 45 -1.53 -26.62 -18.55
N THR A 46 -2.35 -27.61 -18.94
CA THR A 46 -2.38 -28.92 -18.29
C THR A 46 -1.54 -29.95 -19.06
N ALA A 47 -0.68 -30.72 -18.37
CA ALA A 47 0.13 -31.79 -18.98
C ALA A 47 -0.69 -32.85 -19.76
N ARG A 48 -1.97 -33.01 -19.42
CA ARG A 48 -2.92 -33.89 -20.11
C ARG A 48 -3.15 -33.50 -21.57
N PHE A 49 -3.17 -32.20 -21.91
CA PHE A 49 -3.36 -31.75 -23.29
C PHE A 49 -2.23 -32.26 -24.19
N LEU A 50 -0.99 -32.10 -23.72
CA LEU A 50 0.19 -32.55 -24.45
C LEU A 50 0.16 -34.08 -24.65
N ALA A 51 -0.20 -34.84 -23.61
CA ALA A 51 -0.36 -36.28 -23.70
C ALA A 51 -1.41 -36.72 -24.74
N TYR A 52 -2.59 -36.08 -24.77
CA TYR A 52 -3.62 -36.37 -25.77
C TYR A 52 -3.16 -36.02 -27.20
N MET A 53 -2.48 -34.89 -27.40
CA MET A 53 -1.97 -34.50 -28.71
C MET A 53 -0.89 -35.46 -29.21
N THR A 54 0.04 -35.88 -28.34
CA THR A 54 1.04 -36.89 -28.69
C THR A 54 0.39 -38.23 -29.02
N ALA A 55 -0.57 -38.69 -28.21
CA ALA A 55 -1.29 -39.93 -28.46
C ALA A 55 -2.04 -39.89 -29.81
N PHE A 56 -2.67 -38.76 -30.14
CA PHE A 56 -3.33 -38.55 -31.42
C PHE A 56 -2.36 -38.68 -32.61
N VAL A 57 -1.21 -38.00 -32.55
CA VAL A 57 -0.18 -38.07 -33.60
C VAL A 57 0.35 -39.50 -33.76
N VAL A 58 0.68 -40.17 -32.65
CA VAL A 58 1.17 -41.55 -32.68
C VAL A 58 0.12 -42.49 -33.27
N LEU A 59 -1.14 -42.38 -32.85
CA LEU A 59 -2.23 -43.18 -33.37
C LEU A 59 -2.44 -42.95 -34.88
N TRP A 60 -2.40 -41.70 -35.32
CA TRP A 60 -2.52 -41.34 -36.75
C TRP A 60 -1.43 -42.00 -37.59
N VAL A 61 -0.18 -41.93 -37.11
CA VAL A 61 0.97 -42.56 -37.77
C VAL A 61 0.81 -44.08 -37.81
N ILE A 62 0.42 -44.72 -36.70
CA ILE A 62 0.23 -46.18 -36.62
C ILE A 62 -0.86 -46.64 -37.61
N ILE A 63 -2.02 -45.97 -37.62
CA ILE A 63 -3.14 -46.30 -38.51
C ILE A 63 -2.70 -46.24 -39.99
N ASN A 64 -1.97 -45.19 -40.37
CA ASN A 64 -1.48 -45.01 -41.74
C ASN A 64 -0.32 -45.95 -42.10
N LEU A 65 0.54 -46.29 -41.15
CA LEU A 65 1.68 -47.19 -41.36
C LEU A 65 1.24 -48.64 -41.55
N VAL A 66 0.35 -49.11 -40.69
CA VAL A 66 -0.24 -50.46 -40.76
C VAL A 66 -1.17 -50.60 -41.97
N GLY A 67 -1.65 -49.48 -42.51
CA GLY A 67 -2.56 -49.47 -43.66
C GLY A 67 -3.88 -50.11 -43.29
N LEU A 68 -4.48 -49.66 -42.18
CA LEU A 68 -5.78 -50.15 -41.74
C LEU A 68 -6.79 -49.96 -42.90
N PHE A 69 -7.44 -51.06 -43.33
CA PHE A 69 -8.33 -51.15 -44.51
C PHE A 69 -7.66 -51.19 -45.90
N GLY A 70 -6.34 -51.42 -46.01
CA GLY A 70 -5.66 -51.56 -47.30
C GLY A 70 -5.52 -50.26 -48.11
N LEU A 71 -6.05 -49.15 -47.60
CA LEU A 71 -5.83 -47.80 -48.12
C LEU A 71 -4.87 -47.04 -47.19
N ARG A 72 -3.77 -46.54 -47.77
CA ARG A 72 -2.88 -45.58 -47.10
C ARG A 72 -3.41 -44.17 -47.34
N TRP A 73 -4.19 -43.64 -46.39
CA TRP A 73 -4.82 -42.31 -46.51
C TRP A 73 -3.79 -41.17 -46.47
N ASP A 74 -2.69 -41.35 -45.73
CA ASP A 74 -1.61 -40.38 -45.58
C ASP A 74 -0.23 -41.09 -45.59
N PRO A 75 0.29 -41.47 -46.78
CA PRO A 75 1.61 -42.09 -46.90
C PRO A 75 2.74 -41.15 -46.43
N TYR A 76 3.87 -41.71 -46.01
CA TYR A 76 5.08 -40.95 -45.69
C TYR A 76 5.42 -40.01 -46.88
N PRO A 77 5.53 -38.67 -46.68
CA PRO A 77 5.86 -37.95 -45.45
C PRO A 77 4.70 -37.32 -44.63
N PHE A 78 3.49 -37.89 -44.65
CA PHE A 78 2.31 -37.43 -43.89
C PHE A 78 1.84 -36.01 -44.23
N ILE A 79 1.46 -35.77 -45.49
CA ILE A 79 1.08 -34.45 -45.99
C ILE A 79 -0.19 -33.91 -45.31
N LEU A 80 -1.16 -34.78 -45.01
CA LEU A 80 -2.42 -34.36 -44.40
C LEU A 80 -2.23 -33.92 -42.94
N LEU A 81 -1.40 -34.66 -42.20
CA LEU A 81 -1.02 -34.29 -40.84
C LEU A 81 -0.31 -32.94 -40.81
N ASN A 82 0.63 -32.71 -41.74
CA ASN A 82 1.31 -31.42 -41.86
C ASN A 82 0.38 -30.28 -42.25
N LEU A 83 -0.59 -30.52 -43.14
CA LEU A 83 -1.59 -29.53 -43.50
C LEU A 83 -2.46 -29.15 -42.31
N PHE A 84 -2.85 -30.14 -41.50
CA PHE A 84 -3.62 -29.92 -40.29
C PHE A 84 -2.84 -29.08 -39.27
N PHE A 85 -1.57 -29.41 -39.00
CA PHE A 85 -0.72 -28.61 -38.11
C PHE A 85 -0.50 -27.18 -38.63
N SER A 86 -0.31 -27.02 -39.94
CA SER A 86 -0.14 -25.69 -40.56
C SER A 86 -1.39 -24.84 -40.38
N THR A 87 -2.57 -25.43 -40.58
CA THR A 87 -3.85 -24.76 -40.36
C THR A 87 -4.09 -24.46 -38.88
N GLN A 88 -3.72 -25.40 -37.99
CA GLN A 88 -3.83 -25.23 -36.54
C GLN A 88 -2.98 -24.06 -36.04
N ALA A 89 -1.73 -23.94 -36.51
CA ALA A 89 -0.87 -22.81 -36.20
C ALA A 89 -1.44 -21.49 -36.76
N SER A 90 -1.96 -21.50 -37.99
CA SER A 90 -2.54 -20.32 -38.63
C SER A 90 -3.76 -19.77 -37.89
N TYR A 91 -4.64 -20.63 -37.37
CA TYR A 91 -5.79 -20.21 -36.56
C TYR A 91 -5.43 -19.89 -35.10
N ALA A 92 -4.36 -20.48 -34.57
CA ALA A 92 -3.88 -20.17 -33.22
C ALA A 92 -3.40 -18.72 -33.09
N ALA A 93 -2.68 -18.19 -34.09
CA ALA A 93 -2.13 -16.83 -34.07
C ALA A 93 -3.18 -15.72 -33.78
N PRO A 94 -4.31 -15.63 -34.49
CA PRO A 94 -5.33 -14.61 -34.21
C PRO A 94 -6.02 -14.84 -32.85
N LEU A 95 -6.22 -16.10 -32.44
CA LEU A 95 -6.82 -16.41 -31.14
C LEU A 95 -5.91 -15.99 -29.99
N ILE A 96 -4.61 -16.24 -30.11
CA ILE A 96 -3.57 -15.80 -29.17
C ILE A 96 -3.53 -14.27 -29.12
N LEU A 97 -3.57 -13.58 -30.27
CA LEU A 97 -3.58 -12.12 -30.32
C LEU A 97 -4.78 -11.52 -29.58
N LEU A 98 -5.97 -12.12 -29.74
CA LEU A 98 -7.16 -11.69 -29.01
C LEU A 98 -7.06 -11.95 -27.50
N ALA A 99 -6.47 -13.09 -27.10
CA ALA A 99 -6.22 -13.39 -25.70
C ALA A 99 -5.20 -12.41 -25.08
N GLN A 100 -4.15 -12.05 -25.82
CA GLN A 100 -3.13 -11.09 -25.40
C GLN A 100 -3.70 -9.68 -25.24
N ASN A 101 -4.48 -9.18 -26.21
CA ASN A 101 -5.14 -7.86 -26.12
C ASN A 101 -5.99 -7.71 -24.84
N ARG A 102 -6.60 -8.80 -24.37
CA ARG A 102 -7.37 -8.80 -23.13
C ARG A 102 -6.51 -8.85 -21.89
N GLN A 103 -5.44 -9.63 -21.92
CA GLN A 103 -4.50 -9.67 -20.82
C GLN A 103 -3.87 -8.29 -20.61
N GLU A 104 -3.41 -7.65 -21.69
CA GLU A 104 -2.87 -6.27 -21.65
C GLU A 104 -3.88 -5.25 -21.12
N ALA A 105 -5.16 -5.38 -21.47
CA ALA A 105 -6.21 -4.51 -20.95
C ALA A 105 -6.41 -4.68 -19.43
N ARG A 106 -6.39 -5.93 -18.92
CA ARG A 106 -6.44 -6.22 -17.48
C ARG A 106 -5.21 -5.67 -16.76
N ASP A 107 -4.02 -5.96 -17.31
CA ASP A 107 -2.74 -5.54 -16.75
C ASP A 107 -2.64 -4.01 -16.68
N ARG A 108 -3.16 -3.29 -17.68
CA ARG A 108 -3.24 -1.82 -17.68
C ARG A 108 -4.10 -1.29 -16.53
N VAL A 109 -5.30 -1.85 -16.33
CA VAL A 109 -6.19 -1.43 -15.23
C VAL A 109 -5.53 -1.68 -13.88
N GLN A 110 -4.89 -2.83 -13.72
CA GLN A 110 -4.18 -3.18 -12.49
C GLN A 110 -3.00 -2.22 -12.22
N LEU A 111 -2.22 -1.87 -13.24
CA LEU A 111 -1.16 -0.87 -13.16
C LEU A 111 -1.67 0.53 -12.79
N GLU A 112 -2.81 0.95 -13.35
CA GLU A 112 -3.42 2.24 -12.99
C GLU A 112 -3.90 2.27 -11.54
N GLN A 113 -4.49 1.17 -11.06
CA GLN A 113 -4.90 1.04 -9.67
C GLN A 113 -3.70 1.05 -8.71
N ASP A 114 -2.65 0.29 -9.03
CA ASP A 114 -1.42 0.25 -8.23
C ASP A 114 -0.77 1.64 -8.13
N ARG A 115 -0.69 2.38 -9.24
CA ARG A 115 -0.22 3.78 -9.22
C ARG A 115 -1.07 4.69 -8.34
N ARG A 116 -2.39 4.55 -8.38
CA ARG A 116 -3.30 5.35 -7.51
C ARG A 116 -3.10 4.99 -6.04
N GLN A 117 -2.97 3.71 -5.73
CA GLN A 117 -2.75 3.23 -4.37
C GLN A 117 -1.38 3.69 -3.84
N ALA A 118 -0.33 3.62 -4.65
CA ALA A 118 0.99 4.14 -4.30
C ALA A 118 0.98 5.65 -4.04
N ALA A 119 0.24 6.42 -4.87
CA ALA A 119 0.07 7.86 -4.67
C ALA A 119 -0.66 8.18 -3.35
N GLN A 120 -1.72 7.44 -3.03
CA GLN A 120 -2.45 7.57 -1.76
C GLN A 120 -1.57 7.20 -0.57
N SER A 121 -0.91 6.04 -0.62
CA SER A 121 0.02 5.57 0.42
C SER A 121 1.13 6.59 0.70
N ARG A 122 1.67 7.24 -0.34
CA ARG A 122 2.64 8.31 -0.17
C ARG A 122 2.05 9.54 0.53
N ALA A 123 0.85 9.96 0.15
CA ALA A 123 0.18 11.09 0.80
C ALA A 123 -0.13 10.80 2.28
N ASP A 124 -0.54 9.57 2.60
CA ASP A 124 -0.79 9.13 3.97
C ASP A 124 0.51 9.12 4.80
N MET A 125 1.62 8.65 4.22
CA MET A 125 2.94 8.72 4.86
C MET A 125 3.37 10.17 5.11
N ASP A 126 3.19 11.06 4.13
CA ASP A 126 3.50 12.48 4.28
C ASP A 126 2.63 13.14 5.37
N PHE A 127 1.36 12.76 5.48
CA PHE A 127 0.46 13.21 6.53
C PHE A 127 0.93 12.71 7.91
N LEU A 128 1.18 11.42 8.05
CA LEU A 128 1.68 10.82 9.29
C LEU A 128 3.03 11.42 9.71
N ALA A 129 3.93 11.70 8.77
CA ALA A 129 5.20 12.35 9.06
C ALA A 129 5.02 13.76 9.62
N ARG A 130 4.06 14.54 9.07
CA ARG A 130 3.70 15.86 9.59
C ARG A 130 3.07 15.77 10.98
N GLU A 131 2.21 14.78 11.20
CA GLU A 131 1.56 14.57 12.49
C GLU A 131 2.55 14.13 13.57
N ILE A 132 3.52 13.27 13.22
CA ILE A 132 4.60 12.89 14.14
C ILE A 132 5.49 14.10 14.44
N ALA A 133 5.78 14.95 13.44
CA ALA A 133 6.56 16.16 13.64
C ALA A 133 5.85 17.17 14.57
N SER A 134 4.54 17.40 14.37
CA SER A 134 3.74 18.27 15.24
C SER A 134 3.61 17.70 16.66
N LEU A 135 3.36 16.39 16.79
CA LEU A 135 3.32 15.70 18.07
C LEU A 135 4.66 15.81 18.80
N ARG A 136 5.79 15.57 18.11
CA ARG A 136 7.13 15.73 18.68
C ARG A 136 7.38 17.15 19.19
N MET A 137 6.94 18.17 18.45
CA MET A 137 7.08 19.56 18.87
C MET A 137 6.30 19.82 20.17
N SER A 138 5.04 19.36 20.23
CA SER A 138 4.17 19.52 21.39
C SER A 138 4.69 18.79 22.64
N VAL A 139 5.21 17.57 22.49
CA VAL A 139 5.80 16.79 23.59
C VAL A 139 7.15 17.39 24.01
N GLY A 140 7.95 17.89 23.07
CA GLY A 140 9.25 18.50 23.33
C GLY A 140 9.18 19.70 24.26
N ASP A 141 8.17 20.57 24.08
CA ASP A 141 7.95 21.74 24.93
C ASP A 141 7.49 21.37 26.36
N LEU A 142 6.68 20.31 26.50
CA LEU A 142 6.08 19.91 27.79
C LEU A 142 7.00 19.03 28.64
N ALA A 143 7.74 18.09 28.03
CA ALA A 143 8.48 17.07 28.78
C ALA A 143 9.87 17.51 29.24
N THR A 144 10.46 18.54 28.62
CA THR A 144 11.84 18.91 28.93
C THR A 144 11.87 20.09 29.88
N ARG A 145 11.20 21.20 29.54
CA ARG A 145 11.41 22.45 30.26
C ARG A 145 10.73 22.48 31.64
N ASP A 146 9.45 22.15 31.74
CA ASP A 146 8.74 22.27 33.02
C ASP A 146 9.04 21.09 33.95
N TYR A 147 9.23 19.90 33.40
CA TYR A 147 9.63 18.71 34.16
C TYR A 147 11.06 18.84 34.73
N LEU A 148 12.09 19.11 33.90
CA LEU A 148 13.46 19.29 34.40
C LEU A 148 13.55 20.46 35.39
N ARG A 149 12.81 21.54 35.14
CA ARG A 149 12.82 22.70 36.04
C ARG A 149 12.14 22.43 37.38
N THR A 150 11.12 21.57 37.41
CA THR A 150 10.45 21.16 38.65
C THR A 150 11.32 20.17 39.43
N GLU A 151 11.89 19.19 38.74
CA GLU A 151 12.75 18.17 39.35
C GLU A 151 14.03 18.78 39.93
N LEU A 152 14.76 19.57 39.13
CA LEU A 152 15.95 20.29 39.59
C LEU A 152 15.66 21.20 40.79
N ARG A 153 14.48 21.84 40.83
CA ARG A 153 14.11 22.73 41.93
C ARG A 153 13.71 21.96 43.18
N THR A 154 13.19 20.75 43.03
CA THR A 154 12.83 19.86 44.13
C THR A 154 14.09 19.30 44.76
N GLU A 155 15.03 18.77 43.97
CA GLU A 155 16.35 18.30 44.41
C GLU A 155 17.19 19.41 45.06
N LEU A 156 17.20 20.62 44.48
CA LEU A 156 17.91 21.74 45.12
C LEU A 156 17.31 22.10 46.49
N ARG A 157 16.00 21.97 46.66
CA ARG A 157 15.33 22.23 47.94
C ARG A 157 15.60 21.13 48.96
N SER A 158 15.64 19.86 48.56
CA SER A 158 15.97 18.77 49.49
C SER A 158 17.40 18.91 50.01
N ILE A 159 18.37 19.16 49.11
CA ILE A 159 19.78 19.36 49.51
C ILE A 159 19.93 20.57 50.44
N LEU A 160 19.25 21.68 50.14
CA LEU A 160 19.27 22.86 51.01
C LEU A 160 18.64 22.59 52.38
N ALA A 161 17.53 21.83 52.43
CA ALA A 161 16.88 21.47 53.69
C ALA A 161 17.77 20.56 54.55
N GLU A 162 18.45 19.59 53.93
CA GLU A 162 19.41 18.71 54.62
C GLU A 162 20.60 19.50 55.20
N LEU A 163 21.09 20.53 54.49
CA LEU A 163 22.14 21.41 55.01
C LEU A 163 21.69 22.34 56.15
N ASP A 164 20.45 22.83 56.10
CA ASP A 164 19.88 23.65 57.18
C ASP A 164 19.68 22.81 58.45
N GLU A 165 19.24 21.55 58.29
CA GLU A 165 19.06 20.60 59.41
C GLU A 165 20.40 20.27 60.09
N ASP A 166 21.49 20.10 59.33
CA ASP A 166 22.86 19.95 59.85
C ASP A 166 23.39 21.22 60.57
N THR A 167 22.84 22.40 60.26
CA THR A 167 23.27 23.67 60.86
C THR A 167 22.49 24.01 62.14
N ASP A 168 21.25 23.53 62.26
CA ASP A 168 20.37 23.73 63.42
C ASP A 168 20.52 22.66 64.53
N GLU A 169 21.28 21.57 64.28
CA GLU A 169 21.64 20.56 65.30
C GLU A 169 22.74 21.01 66.30
N GLU A 170 23.11 22.30 66.35
CA GLU A 170 23.73 22.88 67.56
C GLU A 170 22.71 23.64 68.41
N PRO A 171 22.20 23.02 69.49
CA PRO A 171 21.94 23.82 70.68
C PRO A 171 22.41 23.19 72.00
N ARG A 172 23.34 23.93 72.63
CA ARG A 172 23.27 24.43 74.01
C ARG A 172 23.21 23.42 75.16
N ARG A 173 24.38 23.16 75.74
CA ARG A 173 24.59 23.03 77.20
C ARG A 173 25.74 24.00 77.53
N HIS A 174 25.70 24.95 78.44
CA HIS A 174 25.16 24.97 79.80
C HIS A 174 25.17 26.46 80.22
N ASP A 175 24.03 27.06 80.54
CA ASP A 175 24.00 28.28 81.38
C ASP A 175 22.80 28.16 82.31
N ASP A 176 23.04 27.55 83.47
CA ASP A 176 22.10 27.55 84.58
C ASP A 176 22.54 28.62 85.57
N GLY A 177 21.78 29.71 85.56
CA GLY A 177 21.92 30.79 86.53
C GLY A 177 21.61 30.33 87.95
N GLN A 178 22.19 31.05 88.91
CA GLN A 178 21.55 31.20 90.23
C GLN A 178 22.00 32.51 90.89
N GLY A 179 21.15 33.52 90.74
CA GLY A 179 21.12 34.64 91.68
C GLY A 179 20.54 34.17 93.01
N ARG A 180 21.27 34.39 94.11
CA ARG A 180 20.73 34.32 95.47
C ARG A 180 21.27 35.44 96.35
N ARG A 181 20.45 36.49 96.42
CA ARG A 181 20.00 37.22 97.62
C ARG A 181 21.06 37.63 98.66
N SER A 182 21.23 38.94 98.72
CA SER A 182 21.42 39.78 99.90
C SER A 182 21.05 39.15 101.26
N ARG A 183 21.99 39.25 102.21
CA ARG A 183 21.66 39.54 103.62
C ARG A 183 22.80 40.30 104.30
N SER A 184 22.54 41.58 104.51
CA SER A 184 23.20 42.39 105.52
C SER A 184 22.90 41.82 106.91
N SER A 185 23.92 41.63 107.74
CA SER A 185 23.81 41.70 109.19
C SER A 185 25.12 42.25 109.73
N ARG A 186 24.98 43.41 110.34
CA ARG A 186 25.99 44.09 111.16
C ARG A 186 26.35 43.22 112.37
N GLU A 187 27.51 43.56 112.91
CA GLU A 187 27.77 43.77 114.34
C GLU A 187 28.59 42.71 115.08
N SER A 188 29.69 43.22 115.64
CA SER A 188 30.23 42.92 116.97
C SER A 188 30.96 41.59 117.17
N SER A 189 32.29 41.63 117.32
CA SER A 189 32.94 41.83 118.63
C SER A 189 34.38 41.31 118.62
N ARG A 190 35.27 42.16 119.15
CA ARG A 190 36.55 41.88 119.82
C ARG A 190 37.75 41.44 118.99
#